data_AF-A0A562QBW9-F1
#
_entry.id   AF-A0A562QBW9-F1
#
_cell.length_a   1.000
_cell.length_b   1.000
_cell.length_c   1.000
_cell.angle_alpha   90.00
_cell.angle_beta   90.00
_cell.angle_gamma   90.00
#
_symmetry.space_group_name_H-M   'P 1'
#
loop_
_entity.id
_entity.type
_entity.pdbx_description
1 polymer ?
#
loop_
_entity_poly.entity_id
_entity_poly.type
_entity_poly.pdbx_seq_one_letter_code
_entity_poly.pdbx_strand_id
1 'polypeptide(L)'
;MHRAGRILITGLLLFPLLAQAGGNSLLIPSTSRCNLNTAPEELAQALGKCQQFARDGDAQAQYELGAFYYEGKQAPRDFNQARIWFEQASLKGHAEAQYRLGTMFFRGEGVQPNTVQAYIVLKMAAINGSEDAMDTADLVAEQMHRDELEIATQVLGQIFRDYLQDLQTAGSGNPFDPLPR
;
A
#
# COMPACT_ATOMS: atom_id res chain seq x y z
N MET A 1 78.05 -22.02 21.93
CA MET A 1 77.24 -21.93 23.18
C MET A 1 75.88 -22.53 22.91
N HIS A 2 75.45 -23.44 23.79
CA HIS A 2 74.30 -24.32 23.69
C HIS A 2 72.96 -23.68 24.09
N ARG A 3 71.87 -24.24 23.52
CA ARG A 3 70.50 -24.43 24.09
C ARG A 3 69.73 -23.14 24.43
N ALA A 4 68.40 -23.06 24.46
CA ALA A 4 67.23 -23.91 24.25
C ALA A 4 66.08 -22.90 24.00
N GLY A 5 65.07 -23.14 23.17
CA GLY A 5 63.91 -23.97 23.48
C GLY A 5 62.71 -23.10 23.92
N ARG A 6 61.56 -23.29 23.25
CA ARG A 6 60.15 -23.14 23.70
C ARG A 6 59.27 -22.89 22.46
N ILE A 7 58.68 -23.93 21.87
CA ILE A 7 57.42 -24.62 22.22
C ILE A 7 56.20 -23.73 21.96
N LEU A 8 55.45 -24.14 20.92
CA LEU A 8 54.12 -23.69 20.53
C LEU A 8 53.11 -23.85 21.69
N ILE A 9 52.23 -22.86 21.84
CA ILE A 9 50.92 -23.05 22.45
C ILE A 9 49.89 -22.49 21.47
N THR A 10 49.20 -23.40 20.80
CA THR A 10 48.00 -23.15 20.01
C THR A 10 46.85 -22.80 20.97
N GLY A 11 46.50 -21.52 21.06
CA GLY A 11 45.29 -21.05 21.74
C GLY A 11 44.15 -20.94 20.74
N LEU A 12 43.39 -22.04 20.56
CA LEU A 12 42.15 -22.04 19.80
C LEU A 12 41.09 -21.30 20.64
N LEU A 13 40.82 -20.03 20.34
CA LEU A 13 39.70 -19.30 20.95
C LEU A 13 38.40 -19.81 20.32
N LEU A 14 37.79 -20.78 20.98
CA LEU A 14 36.39 -21.14 20.80
C LEU A 14 35.52 -19.95 21.21
N PHE A 15 35.07 -19.17 20.22
CA PHE A 15 33.93 -18.28 20.41
C PHE A 15 32.69 -19.13 20.63
N PRO A 16 31.98 -19.03 21.77
CA PRO A 16 30.65 -19.60 21.85
C PRO A 16 29.75 -18.80 20.90
N LEU A 17 29.17 -19.45 19.89
CA LEU A 17 27.97 -18.96 19.25
C LEU A 17 26.91 -18.83 20.36
N LEU A 18 26.69 -17.61 20.84
CA LEU A 18 25.45 -17.30 21.52
C LEU A 18 24.35 -17.48 20.49
N ALA A 19 23.65 -18.61 20.60
CA ALA A 19 22.35 -18.81 20.00
C ALA A 19 21.47 -17.62 20.40
N GLN A 20 21.14 -16.76 19.44
CA GLN A 20 20.04 -15.83 19.62
C GLN A 20 18.75 -16.64 19.49
N ALA A 21 18.37 -17.20 20.63
CA ALA A 21 17.01 -17.64 20.89
C ALA A 21 16.06 -16.48 20.58
N GLY A 22 14.94 -16.82 19.92
CA GLY A 22 13.87 -15.89 19.61
C GLY A 22 13.49 -15.05 20.83
N GLY A 23 13.48 -13.73 20.62
CA GLY A 23 13.19 -12.77 21.64
C GLY A 23 12.78 -11.46 20.98
N ASN A 24 11.46 -11.35 20.78
CA ASN A 24 10.65 -10.14 20.84
C ASN A 24 11.17 -8.88 20.15
N SER A 25 10.36 -8.42 19.20
CA SER A 25 10.24 -7.05 18.72
C SER A 25 10.34 -6.04 19.88
N LEU A 26 11.56 -5.66 20.24
CA LEU A 26 11.84 -4.64 21.22
C LEU A 26 12.56 -3.50 20.52
N LEU A 27 11.73 -2.49 20.21
CA LEU A 27 12.07 -1.08 20.32
C LEU A 27 13.20 -0.58 19.41
N ILE A 28 12.92 -0.58 18.10
CA ILE A 28 13.12 0.66 17.35
C ILE A 28 11.84 1.46 17.56
N PRO A 29 11.83 2.64 18.20
CA PRO A 29 10.64 3.47 18.19
C PRO A 29 10.32 3.78 16.72
N SER A 30 9.14 3.38 16.25
CA SER A 30 8.67 3.73 14.90
C SER A 30 8.39 5.23 14.85
N THR A 31 9.45 6.03 14.78
CA THR A 31 9.43 7.49 14.64
C THR A 31 9.01 7.93 13.23
N SER A 32 8.43 7.04 12.42
CA SER A 32 8.39 7.18 10.96
C SER A 32 7.05 6.78 10.33
N ARG A 33 5.93 7.13 10.95
CA ARG A 33 4.62 7.00 10.29
C ARG A 33 3.86 8.31 10.41
N CYS A 34 3.28 8.75 9.30
CA CYS A 34 2.27 9.79 9.33
C CYS A 34 1.13 9.34 10.26
N ASN A 35 0.82 10.15 11.26
CA ASN A 35 -0.33 9.95 12.15
C ASN A 35 -0.97 11.32 12.37
N LEU A 36 -2.21 11.47 11.94
CA LEU A 36 -2.97 12.71 12.07
C LEU A 36 -4.01 12.66 13.19
N ASN A 37 -4.16 11.52 13.87
CA ASN A 37 -4.96 11.40 15.08
C ASN A 37 -4.12 11.83 16.30
N THR A 38 -3.86 13.13 16.39
CA THR A 38 -3.06 13.75 17.46
C THR A 38 -3.86 14.77 18.24
N ALA A 39 -3.32 15.28 19.35
CA ALA A 39 -3.91 16.42 20.03
C ALA A 39 -3.97 17.66 19.10
N PRO A 40 -4.97 18.55 19.21
CA PRO A 40 -5.10 19.72 18.33
C PRO A 40 -3.87 20.63 18.28
N GLU A 41 -3.16 20.77 19.40
CA GLU A 41 -1.93 21.57 19.51
C GLU A 41 -0.74 20.97 18.75
N GLU A 42 -0.73 19.65 18.52
CA GLU A 42 0.32 18.93 17.79
C GLU A 42 0.00 18.78 16.30
N LEU A 43 -1.27 19.00 15.93
CA LEU A 43 -1.79 18.71 14.59
C LEU A 43 -1.03 19.42 13.48
N ALA A 44 -0.66 20.70 13.69
CA ALA A 44 0.07 21.46 12.68
C ALA A 44 1.45 20.84 12.37
N GLN A 45 2.15 20.37 13.41
CA GLN A 45 3.44 19.68 13.23
C GLN A 45 3.25 18.31 12.58
N ALA A 46 2.23 17.56 13.01
CA ALA A 46 1.89 16.25 12.46
C ALA A 46 1.55 16.34 10.96
N LEU A 47 0.71 17.32 10.58
CA LEU A 47 0.39 17.62 9.18
C LEU A 47 1.64 17.95 8.36
N GLY A 48 2.52 18.81 8.87
CA GLY A 48 3.76 19.14 8.18
C GLY A 48 4.64 17.92 7.88
N LYS A 49 4.78 17.00 8.85
CA LYS A 49 5.53 15.74 8.68
C LYS A 49 4.84 14.80 7.69
N CYS A 50 3.53 14.62 7.80
CA CYS A 50 2.74 13.81 6.88
C CYS A 50 2.83 14.30 5.44
N GLN A 51 2.70 15.60 5.23
CA GLN A 51 2.86 16.23 3.91
C GLN A 51 4.26 16.02 3.33
N GLN A 52 5.30 16.03 4.18
CA GLN A 52 6.65 15.72 3.73
C GLN A 52 6.76 14.27 3.24
N PHE A 53 6.34 13.29 4.06
CA PHE A 53 6.36 11.87 3.66
C PHE A 53 5.52 11.60 2.40
N ALA A 54 4.35 12.23 2.29
CA ALA A 54 3.50 12.09 1.12
C ALA A 54 4.13 12.67 -0.16
N ARG A 55 4.85 13.80 -0.06
CA ARG A 55 5.65 14.36 -1.16
C ARG A 55 6.84 13.47 -1.53
N ASP A 56 7.43 12.81 -0.55
CA ASP A 56 8.51 11.83 -0.76
C ASP A 56 7.98 10.49 -1.30
N GLY A 57 6.66 10.37 -1.52
CA GLY A 57 6.02 9.26 -2.20
C GLY A 57 5.59 8.12 -1.29
N ASP A 58 5.52 8.33 0.03
CA ASP A 58 4.98 7.37 0.99
C ASP A 58 3.47 7.21 0.79
N ALA A 59 3.04 6.03 0.36
CA ALA A 59 1.64 5.74 0.06
C ALA A 59 0.74 5.75 1.32
N GLN A 60 1.28 5.35 2.48
CA GLN A 60 0.54 5.41 3.74
C GLN A 60 0.30 6.87 4.12
N ALA A 61 1.32 7.73 4.04
CA ALA A 61 1.17 9.15 4.34
C ALA A 61 0.18 9.85 3.39
N GLN A 62 0.18 9.49 2.11
CA GLN A 62 -0.82 9.93 1.14
C GLN A 62 -2.23 9.46 1.56
N TYR A 63 -2.40 8.20 1.94
CA TYR A 63 -3.67 7.70 2.46
C TYR A 63 -4.15 8.45 3.71
N GLU A 64 -3.27 8.65 4.69
CA GLU A 64 -3.59 9.36 5.95
C GLU A 64 -4.03 10.81 5.68
N LEU A 65 -3.36 11.52 4.75
CA LEU A 65 -3.80 12.86 4.34
C LEU A 65 -5.16 12.82 3.66
N GLY A 66 -5.40 11.83 2.80
CA GLY A 66 -6.71 11.62 2.19
C GLY A 66 -7.81 11.43 3.22
N ALA A 67 -7.57 10.55 4.20
CA ALA A 67 -8.49 10.28 5.30
C ALA A 67 -8.73 11.51 6.17
N PHE A 68 -7.69 12.28 6.47
CA PHE A 68 -7.79 13.52 7.24
C PHE A 68 -8.77 14.52 6.60
N TYR A 69 -8.61 14.78 5.29
CA TYR A 69 -9.51 15.70 4.57
C TYR A 69 -10.90 15.11 4.34
N TYR A 70 -11.02 13.79 4.22
CA TYR A 70 -12.31 13.11 4.02
C TYR A 70 -13.18 13.13 5.29
N GLU A 71 -12.60 12.80 6.44
CA GLU A 71 -13.35 12.66 7.69
C GLU A 71 -13.77 14.02 8.27
N GLY A 72 -12.88 15.00 8.16
CA GLY A 72 -13.09 16.36 8.65
C GLY A 72 -13.25 16.47 10.17
N LYS A 73 -12.58 15.61 10.94
CA LYS A 73 -12.65 15.62 12.42
C LYS A 73 -11.88 16.77 13.06
N GLN A 74 -10.72 17.11 12.49
CA GLN A 74 -9.80 18.14 13.02
C GLN A 74 -9.56 19.29 12.03
N ALA A 75 -10.19 19.23 10.86
CA ALA A 75 -10.28 20.29 9.86
C ALA A 75 -11.63 20.15 9.13
N PRO A 76 -12.13 21.19 8.44
CA PRO A 76 -13.31 21.04 7.58
C PRO A 76 -13.08 19.94 6.53
N ARG A 77 -14.16 19.21 6.18
CA ARG A 77 -14.10 18.22 5.09
C ARG A 77 -13.75 18.89 3.78
N ASP A 78 -12.85 18.28 3.03
CA ASP A 78 -12.48 18.67 1.68
C ASP A 78 -12.34 17.42 0.82
N PHE A 79 -13.42 17.04 0.14
CA PHE A 79 -13.43 15.85 -0.70
C PHE A 79 -12.51 15.99 -1.93
N ASN A 80 -12.22 17.21 -2.39
CA ASN A 80 -11.30 17.40 -3.51
C ASN A 80 -9.87 17.07 -3.08
N GLN A 81 -9.44 17.58 -1.93
CA GLN A 81 -8.13 17.23 -1.36
C GLN A 81 -8.06 15.74 -1.03
N ALA A 82 -9.10 15.19 -0.40
CA ALA A 82 -9.15 13.77 -0.09
C ALA A 82 -8.94 12.90 -1.34
N ARG A 83 -9.69 13.20 -2.41
CA ARG A 83 -9.59 12.48 -3.69
C ARG A 83 -8.17 12.52 -4.25
N ILE A 84 -7.54 13.70 -4.30
CA ILE A 84 -6.18 13.87 -4.85
C ILE A 84 -5.19 12.98 -4.09
N TRP A 85 -5.26 12.96 -2.76
CA TRP A 85 -4.35 12.15 -1.96
C TRP A 85 -4.63 10.65 -2.09
N PHE A 86 -5.90 10.25 -2.13
CA PHE A 86 -6.27 8.86 -2.39
C PHE A 86 -5.87 8.39 -3.78
N GLU A 87 -5.98 9.23 -4.82
CA GLU A 87 -5.50 8.94 -6.18
C GLU A 87 -3.99 8.64 -6.17
N GLN A 88 -3.19 9.44 -5.48
CA GLN A 88 -1.74 9.22 -5.41
C GLN A 88 -1.38 7.91 -4.70
N ALA A 89 -2.02 7.62 -3.56
CA ALA A 89 -1.81 6.36 -2.84
C ALA A 89 -2.32 5.15 -3.65
N SER A 90 -3.45 5.31 -4.34
CA SER A 90 -4.08 4.30 -5.19
C SER A 90 -3.17 3.86 -6.34
N LEU A 91 -2.50 4.82 -6.99
CA LEU A 91 -1.52 4.55 -8.06
C LEU A 91 -0.32 3.71 -7.58
N LYS A 92 -0.07 3.67 -6.27
CA LYS A 92 0.99 2.87 -5.63
C LYS A 92 0.49 1.51 -5.09
N GLY A 93 -0.77 1.16 -5.37
CA GLY A 93 -1.36 -0.10 -4.90
C GLY A 93 -1.86 -0.08 -3.46
N HIS A 94 -2.02 1.09 -2.83
CA HIS A 94 -2.53 1.17 -1.46
C HIS A 94 -4.02 0.79 -1.41
N ALA A 95 -4.31 -0.41 -0.91
CA ALA A 95 -5.64 -1.03 -0.98
C ALA A 95 -6.75 -0.18 -0.37
N GLU A 96 -6.55 0.35 0.84
CA GLU A 96 -7.55 1.20 1.51
C GLU A 96 -7.75 2.56 0.82
N ALA A 97 -6.74 3.05 0.10
CA ALA A 97 -6.89 4.29 -0.67
C ALA A 97 -7.71 4.04 -1.94
N GLN A 98 -7.49 2.90 -2.59
CA GLN A 98 -8.32 2.43 -3.69
C GLN A 98 -9.77 2.23 -3.23
N TYR A 99 -9.99 1.58 -2.09
CA TYR A 99 -11.33 1.41 -1.54
C TYR A 99 -12.07 2.74 -1.30
N ARG A 100 -11.40 3.70 -0.65
CA ARG A 100 -11.93 5.06 -0.43
C ARG A 100 -12.22 5.76 -1.75
N LEU A 101 -11.28 5.73 -2.69
CA LEU A 101 -11.42 6.38 -3.99
C LEU A 101 -12.58 5.78 -4.82
N GLY A 102 -12.70 4.45 -4.85
CA GLY A 102 -13.80 3.75 -5.51
C GLY A 102 -15.16 4.11 -4.90
N THR A 103 -15.23 4.20 -3.58
CA THR A 103 -16.45 4.65 -2.88
C THR A 103 -16.79 6.12 -3.19
N MET A 104 -15.79 6.99 -3.29
CA MET A 104 -15.99 8.39 -3.67
C MET A 104 -16.52 8.53 -5.09
N PHE A 105 -16.00 7.74 -6.05
CA PHE A 105 -16.58 7.68 -7.40
C PHE A 105 -18.00 7.16 -7.40
N PHE A 106 -18.32 6.17 -6.57
CA PHE A 106 -19.68 5.64 -6.48
C PHE A 106 -20.67 6.67 -5.93
N ARG A 107 -20.26 7.44 -4.90
CA ARG A 107 -21.11 8.41 -4.21
C ARG A 107 -21.11 9.81 -4.83
N GLY A 108 -20.15 10.10 -5.71
CA GLY A 108 -19.93 11.45 -6.23
C GLY A 108 -19.35 12.42 -5.19
N GLU A 109 -18.49 11.94 -4.29
CA GLU A 109 -17.87 12.76 -3.25
C GLU A 109 -16.60 13.43 -3.80
N GLY A 110 -16.64 14.75 -4.03
CA GLY A 110 -15.50 15.49 -4.60
C GLY A 110 -15.20 15.18 -6.07
N VAL A 111 -16.13 14.50 -6.74
CA VAL A 111 -16.09 14.16 -8.18
C VAL A 111 -17.51 13.84 -8.65
N GLN A 112 -17.77 13.85 -9.96
CA GLN A 112 -19.04 13.35 -10.49
C GLN A 112 -19.14 11.84 -10.25
N PRO A 113 -20.33 11.31 -9.90
CA PRO A 113 -20.54 9.87 -9.79
C PRO A 113 -20.12 9.13 -11.06
N ASN A 114 -19.42 8.01 -10.91
CA ASN A 114 -18.99 7.16 -12.01
C ASN A 114 -18.90 5.69 -11.56
N THR A 115 -19.92 4.90 -11.91
CA THR A 115 -20.03 3.49 -11.53
C THR A 115 -18.95 2.62 -12.18
N VAL A 116 -18.55 2.92 -13.43
CA VAL A 116 -17.46 2.22 -14.13
C VAL A 116 -16.12 2.39 -13.41
N GLN A 117 -15.75 3.63 -13.08
CA GLN A 117 -14.52 3.92 -12.33
C GLN A 117 -14.57 3.33 -10.93
N ALA A 118 -15.71 3.47 -10.24
CA ALA A 118 -15.90 2.88 -8.92
C ALA A 118 -15.67 1.36 -8.93
N TYR A 119 -16.32 0.65 -9.85
CA TYR A 119 -16.21 -0.80 -9.97
C TYR A 119 -14.78 -1.27 -10.23
N ILE A 120 -14.10 -0.65 -11.21
CA ILE A 120 -12.71 -0.99 -11.54
C ILE A 120 -11.79 -0.78 -10.33
N VAL A 121 -11.86 0.39 -9.70
CA VAL A 121 -10.98 0.73 -8.57
C VAL A 121 -11.26 -0.16 -7.36
N LEU A 122 -12.52 -0.51 -7.08
CA LEU A 122 -12.88 -1.42 -5.99
C LEU A 122 -12.41 -2.86 -6.25
N LYS A 123 -12.52 -3.38 -7.48
CA LYS A 123 -11.94 -4.69 -7.81
C LYS A 123 -10.42 -4.69 -7.65
N MET A 124 -9.73 -3.60 -8.01
CA MET A 124 -8.30 -3.45 -7.74
C MET A 124 -7.97 -3.38 -6.25
N ALA A 125 -8.79 -2.70 -5.45
CA ALA A 125 -8.65 -2.65 -3.99
C ALA A 125 -8.74 -4.05 -3.37
N ALA A 126 -9.69 -4.86 -3.82
CA ALA A 126 -9.84 -6.26 -3.37
C ALA A 126 -8.61 -7.10 -3.71
N ILE A 127 -8.08 -6.98 -4.95
CA ILE A 127 -6.84 -7.65 -5.37
C ILE A 127 -5.65 -7.25 -4.48
N ASN A 128 -5.60 -5.97 -4.07
CA ASN A 128 -4.53 -5.45 -3.20
C ASN A 128 -4.78 -5.68 -1.69
N GLY A 129 -5.86 -6.39 -1.33
CA GLY A 129 -6.08 -6.87 0.04
C GLY A 129 -7.07 -6.04 0.87
N SER A 130 -7.88 -5.18 0.27
CA SER A 130 -9.01 -4.55 0.97
C SER A 130 -10.19 -5.52 1.01
N GLU A 131 -10.47 -6.09 2.19
CA GLU A 131 -11.44 -7.17 2.37
C GLU A 131 -12.87 -6.77 1.99
N ASP A 132 -13.28 -5.53 2.33
CA ASP A 132 -14.63 -5.00 2.09
C ASP A 132 -14.86 -4.54 0.63
N ALA A 133 -13.80 -4.46 -0.17
CA ALA A 133 -13.87 -3.86 -1.49
C ALA A 133 -14.62 -4.74 -2.51
N MET A 134 -14.55 -6.07 -2.37
CA MET A 134 -15.24 -6.98 -3.26
C MET A 134 -16.75 -6.87 -3.12
N ASP A 135 -17.25 -6.90 -1.88
CA ASP A 135 -18.68 -6.73 -1.56
C ASP A 135 -19.18 -5.37 -2.05
N THR A 136 -18.39 -4.32 -1.86
CA THR A 136 -18.74 -2.98 -2.34
C THR A 136 -18.76 -2.93 -3.87
N ALA A 137 -17.82 -3.59 -4.56
CA ALA A 137 -17.83 -3.67 -6.02
C ALA A 137 -19.08 -4.38 -6.55
N ASP A 138 -19.56 -5.41 -5.85
CA ASP A 138 -20.76 -6.14 -6.22
C ASP A 138 -22.02 -5.26 -6.05
N LEU A 139 -22.09 -4.48 -4.96
CA LEU A 139 -23.14 -3.45 -4.79
C LEU A 139 -23.12 -2.38 -5.88
N VAL A 140 -21.94 -1.97 -6.35
CA VAL A 140 -21.82 -1.04 -7.49
C VAL A 140 -22.35 -1.69 -8.76
N ALA A 141 -21.99 -2.95 -9.03
CA ALA A 141 -22.42 -3.68 -10.22
C ALA A 141 -23.94 -3.87 -10.30
N GLU A 142 -24.63 -4.00 -9.17
CA GLU A 142 -26.11 -4.05 -9.11
C GLU A 142 -26.77 -2.77 -9.67
N GLN A 143 -26.06 -1.64 -9.65
CA GLN A 143 -26.54 -0.35 -10.15
C GLN A 143 -26.04 -0.01 -11.56
N MET A 144 -25.15 -0.82 -12.12
CA MET A 144 -24.56 -0.57 -13.44
C MET A 144 -25.50 -0.98 -14.56
N HIS A 145 -25.54 -0.18 -15.63
CA HIS A 145 -26.11 -0.65 -16.87
C HIS A 145 -25.21 -1.72 -17.51
N ARG A 146 -25.80 -2.56 -18.36
CA ARG A 146 -25.07 -3.68 -18.99
C ARG A 146 -23.85 -3.22 -19.80
N ASP A 147 -23.99 -2.10 -20.51
CA ASP A 147 -22.93 -1.47 -21.29
C ASP A 147 -21.81 -0.92 -20.39
N GLU A 148 -22.15 -0.30 -19.26
CA GLU A 148 -21.16 0.13 -18.27
C GLU A 148 -20.36 -1.06 -17.70
N LEU A 149 -21.04 -2.15 -17.37
CA LEU A 149 -20.40 -3.37 -16.86
C LEU A 149 -19.52 -4.02 -17.94
N GLU A 150 -19.96 -4.00 -19.20
CA GLU A 150 -19.16 -4.44 -20.33
C GLU A 150 -17.88 -3.60 -20.48
N ILE A 151 -17.98 -2.28 -20.42
CA ILE A 151 -16.81 -1.38 -20.45
C ILE A 151 -15.85 -1.71 -19.30
N ALA A 152 -16.36 -1.82 -18.08
CA ALA A 152 -15.52 -2.07 -16.90
C ALA A 152 -14.78 -3.41 -16.99
N THR A 153 -15.48 -4.47 -17.39
CA THR A 153 -14.89 -5.81 -17.55
C THR A 153 -13.89 -5.89 -18.70
N GLN A 154 -14.12 -5.15 -19.81
CA GLN A 154 -13.16 -5.04 -20.90
C GLN A 154 -11.85 -4.38 -20.45
N VAL A 155 -11.94 -3.30 -19.66
CA VAL A 155 -10.77 -2.61 -19.09
C VAL A 155 -9.99 -3.53 -18.15
N LEU A 156 -10.66 -4.19 -17.22
CA LEU A 156 -10.03 -5.16 -16.31
C LEU A 156 -9.35 -6.31 -17.10
N GLY A 157 -10.00 -6.80 -18.15
CA GLY A 157 -9.43 -7.81 -19.02
C GLY A 157 -8.21 -7.32 -19.80
N GLN A 158 -8.16 -6.02 -20.18
CA GLN A 158 -6.99 -5.43 -20.83
C GLN A 158 -5.81 -5.34 -19.87
N ILE A 159 -6.04 -4.88 -18.64
CA ILE A 159 -5.00 -4.82 -17.59
C ILE A 159 -4.36 -6.20 -17.38
N PHE A 160 -5.19 -7.26 -17.33
CA PHE A 160 -4.67 -8.62 -17.21
C PHE A 160 -3.87 -9.07 -18.44
N ARG A 161 -4.32 -8.73 -19.66
CA ARG A 161 -3.58 -9.05 -20.89
C ARG A 161 -2.23 -8.34 -20.95
N ASP A 162 -2.17 -7.07 -20.56
CA ASP A 162 -0.93 -6.29 -20.53
C ASP A 162 0.07 -6.94 -19.56
N TYR A 163 -0.39 -7.35 -18.38
CA TYR A 163 0.42 -8.12 -17.43
C TYR A 163 1.01 -9.40 -18.04
N LEU A 164 0.21 -10.17 -18.78
CA LEU A 164 0.70 -11.40 -19.43
C LEU A 164 1.75 -11.10 -20.52
N GLN A 165 1.62 -9.98 -21.23
CA GLN A 165 2.61 -9.55 -22.22
C GLN A 165 3.92 -9.13 -21.54
N ASP A 166 3.85 -8.41 -20.43
CA ASP A 166 5.02 -8.04 -19.63
C ASP A 166 5.77 -9.29 -19.15
N LEU A 167 5.06 -10.32 -18.69
CA LEU A 167 5.67 -11.61 -18.33
C LEU A 167 6.36 -12.30 -19.52
N GLN A 168 5.75 -12.29 -20.71
CA GLN A 168 6.36 -12.89 -21.90
C GLN A 168 7.64 -12.15 -22.31
N THR A 169 7.62 -10.81 -22.26
CA THR A 169 8.78 -9.98 -22.66
C THR A 169 9.91 -10.05 -21.64
N ALA A 170 9.62 -10.32 -20.37
CA ALA A 170 10.62 -10.53 -19.32
C ALA A 170 11.38 -11.88 -19.42
N GLY A 171 11.10 -12.69 -20.44
CA GLY A 171 11.75 -13.98 -20.66
C GLY A 171 11.18 -15.12 -19.79
N SER A 172 10.06 -14.88 -19.12
CA SER A 172 9.35 -15.85 -18.27
C SER A 172 8.45 -16.76 -19.10
N GLY A 173 9.04 -17.69 -19.88
CA GLY A 173 8.35 -18.86 -20.46
C GLY A 173 6.94 -18.61 -21.03
N ASN A 174 6.05 -19.60 -20.92
CA ASN A 174 4.62 -19.35 -21.06
C ASN A 174 4.12 -18.71 -19.75
N PRO A 175 3.40 -17.56 -19.77
CA PRO A 175 3.00 -16.84 -18.56
C PRO A 175 2.03 -17.63 -17.66
N PHE A 176 1.51 -18.76 -18.13
CA PHE A 176 0.68 -19.69 -17.35
C PHE A 176 1.42 -20.94 -16.86
N ASP A 177 2.71 -21.05 -17.13
CA ASP A 177 3.51 -22.14 -16.58
C ASP A 177 3.56 -22.01 -15.03
N PRO A 178 3.57 -23.14 -14.30
CA PRO A 178 3.69 -23.10 -12.85
C PRO A 178 4.94 -22.33 -12.40
N LEU A 179 4.80 -21.41 -11.44
CA LEU A 179 5.95 -20.73 -10.84
C LEU A 179 6.91 -21.79 -10.27
N PRO A 180 8.24 -21.64 -10.46
CA PRO A 180 9.20 -22.55 -9.85
C PRO A 180 9.00 -22.54 -8.33
N ARG A 181 8.87 -23.74 -7.75
CA ARG A 181 8.69 -23.96 -6.31
C ARG A 181 9.95 -23.61 -5.53
#